data_AF-A0A3N5TLE1-F1
#
_entry.id   AF-A0A3N5TLE1-F1
#
_cell.length_a   1.000
_cell.length_b   1.000
_cell.length_c   1.000
_cell.angle_alpha   90.00
_cell.angle_beta   90.00
_cell.angle_gamma   90.00
#
_symmetry.space_group_name_H-M   'P 1'
#
loop_
_entity.id
_entity.type
_entity.pdbx_description
1 polymer ?
#
loop_
_entity_poly.entity_id
_entity_poly.type
_entity_poly.pdbx_seq_one_letter_code
_entity_poly.pdbx_strand_id
1 'polypeptide(L)' 'MSPPLSPSELKKLLDSKSVTLVDVRRKADYEAAPDLIPGAAWRDPEQVESWSRELPK' A
#
# COMPACT_ATOMS: atom_id res chain seq x y z
N MET A 1 1.32 -13.86 -10.70
CA MET A 1 2.46 -13.28 -9.96
C MET A 1 2.73 -11.92 -10.59
N SER A 2 2.48 -10.83 -9.89
CA SER A 2 2.74 -9.48 -10.43
C SER A 2 4.25 -9.20 -10.39
N PRO A 3 4.82 -8.52 -11.39
CA PRO A 3 6.23 -8.18 -11.38
C PRO A 3 6.55 -7.24 -10.20
N PRO A 4 7.74 -7.35 -9.59
CA PRO A 4 8.18 -6.40 -8.59
C PRO A 4 8.31 -5.01 -9.23
N LEU A 5 7.87 -3.98 -8.51
CA LEU A 5 7.88 -2.60 -8.98
C LEU A 5 8.99 -1.82 -8.27
N SER A 6 9.76 -1.02 -9.01
CA SER A 6 10.79 -0.18 -8.41
C SER A 6 10.18 1.08 -7.73
N PRO A 7 10.83 1.68 -6.72
CA PRO A 7 10.32 2.90 -6.07
C PRO A 7 10.09 4.07 -7.03
N SER A 8 10.94 4.19 -8.06
CA SER A 8 10.83 5.18 -9.12
C SER A 8 9.61 4.94 -10.03
N GLU A 9 9.27 3.69 -10.31
CA GLU A 9 8.07 3.34 -11.07
C GLU A 9 6.80 3.54 -10.24
N LEU A 10 6.85 3.17 -8.95
CA LEU A 10 5.75 3.43 -8.02
C LEU A 10 5.42 4.93 -7.95
N LYS A 11 6.45 5.80 -7.86
CA LYS A 11 6.27 7.26 -7.90
C LYS A 11 5.55 7.73 -9.17
N LYS A 12 5.89 7.20 -10.34
CA LYS A 12 5.23 7.57 -11.61
C LYS A 12 3.76 7.13 -11.63
N LEU A 13 3.46 5.94 -11.10
CA LEU A 13 2.09 5.44 -11.02
C LEU A 13 1.23 6.22 -10.02
N LEU A 14 1.80 6.61 -8.88
CA LEU A 14 1.16 7.49 -7.89
C LEU A 14 0.87 8.87 -8.48
N ASP A 15 1.80 9.44 -9.25
CA ASP A 15 1.62 10.72 -9.96
C ASP A 15 0.45 10.63 -10.96
N SER A 16 0.33 9.48 -11.64
CA SER A 16 -0.75 9.19 -12.58
C SER A 16 -2.09 8.84 -11.89
N LYS A 17 -2.15 8.82 -10.55
CA LYS A 17 -3.31 8.44 -9.69
C LYS A 17 -4.06 7.19 -10.14
N SER A 18 -3.37 6.29 -10.84
CA SER A 18 -3.99 5.13 -11.49
C SER A 18 -3.86 3.86 -10.66
N VAL A 19 -3.28 3.98 -9.45
CA VAL A 19 -3.00 2.84 -8.58
C VAL A 19 -3.44 3.13 -7.14
N THR A 20 -3.95 2.09 -6.49
CA THR A 20 -4.21 2.11 -5.05
C THR A 20 -3.00 1.51 -4.35
N LEU A 21 -2.30 2.30 -3.54
CA LEU A 21 -1.19 1.83 -2.75
C LEU A 21 -1.71 1.35 -1.40
N VAL A 22 -1.41 0.11 -1.04
CA VAL A 22 -1.81 -0.49 0.23
C VAL A 22 -0.56 -0.80 1.03
N ASP A 23 -0.45 -0.20 2.21
CA ASP A 23 0.62 -0.47 3.14
C ASP A 23 0.16 -1.56 4.10
N VAL A 24 0.80 -2.73 4.04
CA VAL A 24 0.46 -3.91 4.86
C VAL A 24 1.42 -4.11 6.03
N ARG A 25 2.08 -3.05 6.50
CA ARG A 25 2.96 -3.12 7.69
C ARG A 25 2.17 -3.52 8.93
N ARG A 26 2.84 -4.19 9.88
CA ARG A 26 2.25 -4.45 11.19
C ARG A 26 2.08 -3.14 11.95
N LYS A 27 1.07 -3.07 12.82
CA LYS A 27 0.77 -1.87 13.60
C LYS A 27 1.98 -1.35 14.38
N ALA A 28 2.78 -2.22 14.99
CA ALA A 28 3.99 -1.83 15.70
C ALA A 28 5.04 -1.14 14.80
N ASP A 29 5.23 -1.63 13.58
CA ASP A 29 6.12 -1.00 12.59
C ASP A 29 5.52 0.30 12.02
N TYR A 30 4.20 0.37 11.86
CA TYR A 30 3.50 1.58 11.43
C TYR A 30 3.60 2.69 12.49
N GLU A 31 3.42 2.35 13.78
CA GLU A 31 3.58 3.29 14.90
C GLU A 31 5.04 3.71 15.10
N ALA A 32 6.00 2.81 14.82
CA ALA A 32 7.43 3.11 14.91
C ALA A 32 7.97 3.93 13.72
N ALA A 33 7.32 3.86 12.56
CA ALA A 33 7.76 4.54 11.33
C ALA A 33 6.63 5.42 10.76
N PRO A 34 6.56 6.70 11.19
CA PRO A 34 5.56 7.66 10.70
C PRO A 34 5.76 8.06 9.23
N ASP A 35 6.88 7.68 8.61
CA ASP A 35 7.09 7.84 7.17
C ASP A 35 6.13 6.94 6.39
N LEU A 36 5.14 7.59 5.78
CA LEU A 36 4.15 7.00 4.91
C LEU A 36 4.27 7.59 3.52
N ILE A 37 4.08 6.73 2.52
CA ILE A 37 4.03 7.19 1.14
C ILE A 37 2.70 7.95 0.96
N PRO A 38 2.72 9.21 0.46
CA PRO A 38 1.49 9.95 0.20
C PRO A 38 0.58 9.16 -0.74
N GLY A 39 -0.64 8.88 -0.30
CA GLY A 39 -1.61 8.06 -1.05
C GLY A 39 -1.62 6.57 -0.70
N ALA A 40 -0.74 6.11 0.20
CA ALA A 40 -0.80 4.77 0.77
C ALA A 40 -1.93 4.67 1.80
N ALA A 41 -2.82 3.70 1.61
CA ALA A 41 -3.79 3.29 2.62
C ALA A 41 -3.20 2.15 3.46
N TRP A 42 -2.97 2.39 4.75
CA TRP A 42 -2.55 1.33 5.65
C TRP A 42 -3.70 0.34 5.91
N ARG A 43 -3.39 -0.95 5.83
CA ARG A 43 -4.32 -2.05 6.06
C ARG A 43 -3.62 -3.13 6.86
N ASP A 44 -4.33 -3.70 7.82
CA ASP A 44 -3.78 -4.69 8.71
C ASP A 44 -3.46 -6.01 7.97
N PRO A 45 -2.21 -6.51 7.98
CA PRO A 45 -1.84 -7.73 7.25
C PRO A 45 -2.53 -8.99 7.77
N GLU A 46 -3.03 -9.01 9.02
CA GLU A 46 -3.78 -10.14 9.56
C GLU A 46 -5.22 -10.16 9.03
N GLN A 47 -5.75 -9.01 8.59
CA GLN A 47 -7.09 -8.88 8.02
C GLN A 47 -7.11 -8.81 6.48
N VAL A 48 -6.08 -9.34 5.79
CA VAL A 48 -6.00 -9.33 4.31
C VAL A 48 -7.27 -9.83 3.65
N GLU A 49 -7.83 -10.94 4.12
CA GLU A 49 -9.06 -11.49 3.54
C GLU A 49 -10.28 -10.58 3.67
N SER A 50 -10.29 -9.70 4.68
CA SER A 50 -11.37 -8.75 4.91
C SER A 50 -11.22 -7.52 4.01
N TRP A 51 -10.08 -6.81 4.11
CA TRP A 51 -9.89 -5.57 3.36
C TRP A 51 -9.61 -5.78 1.88
N SER A 52 -9.10 -6.94 1.46
CA SER A 52 -8.90 -7.23 0.04
C SER A 52 -10.21 -7.23 -0.76
N ARG A 53 -11.34 -7.51 -0.10
CA ARG A 53 -12.69 -7.43 -0.69
C ARG A 53 -13.17 -6.00 -0.87
N GLU A 54 -12.61 -5.06 -0.12
CA GLU A 54 -12.95 -3.63 -0.18
C GLU A 54 -12.10 -2.88 -1.21
N LEU A 55 -11.09 -3.52 -1.80
CA LEU A 55 -10.24 -2.89 -2.81
C LEU A 55 -10.99 -2.76 -4.14
N PRO A 56 -10.86 -1.60 -4.83
CA PRO A 56 -11.39 -1.42 -6.17
C PRO A 56 -10.72 -2.42 -7.14
N LYS A 57 -11.53 -3.01 -8.03
CA LYS A 57 -11.09 -3.95 -9.07
C LYS A 57 -10.44 -3.25 -10.26
#